data_AF-A0A7Y3KMW2-F1
#
_entry.id   AF-A0A7Y3KMW2-F1
#
_cell.length_a   1.000
_cell.length_b   1.000
_cell.length_c   1.000
_cell.angle_alpha   90.00
_cell.angle_beta   90.00
_cell.angle_gamma   90.00
#
_symmetry.space_group_name_H-M   'P 1'
#
loop_
_entity.id
_entity.type
_entity.pdbx_description
1 polymer ?
#
loop_
_entity_poly.entity_id
_entity_poly.type
_entity_poly.pdbx_seq_one_letter_code
_entity_poly.pdbx_strand_id
1 'polypeptide(L)'
;MKSITRAQALFSATALGLIGAPMLREFAEAAAAAPGDLQTLDAAIELERAGIAAYDAAAKTGLLTGRILTVALAFRADHIAHRDALIGAVRAGGGVPTAKTAHLPVPPLTDERDILRYAKSVEEKAASTYLSVIPDFQDRHLAQVAAAILGVETTHVALLDNALHEFPAYPGGFVK
;
A
#
# COMPACT_ATOMS: atom_id res chain seq x y z
N MET A 1 0.47 -34.50 3.86
CA MET A 1 0.50 -33.04 4.12
C MET A 1 1.89 -32.53 3.79
N LYS A 2 2.04 -31.69 2.77
CA LYS A 2 3.35 -31.11 2.41
C LYS A 2 3.71 -30.06 3.47
N SER A 3 4.81 -30.30 4.18
CA SER A 3 5.36 -29.40 5.19
C SER A 3 5.75 -28.06 4.55
N ILE A 4 5.06 -27.00 4.93
CA ILE A 4 5.44 -25.63 4.60
C ILE A 4 6.73 -25.34 5.38
N THR A 5 7.83 -25.09 4.65
CA THR A 5 9.12 -24.77 5.27
C THR A 5 9.07 -23.36 5.85
N ARG A 6 9.77 -23.11 6.96
CA ARG A 6 9.78 -21.82 7.68
C ARG A 6 10.02 -20.59 6.77
N ALA A 7 10.72 -20.76 5.64
CA ALA A 7 10.93 -19.71 4.65
C ALA A 7 9.66 -19.22 3.93
N GLN A 8 8.62 -20.05 3.81
CA GLN A 8 7.34 -19.66 3.18
C GLN A 8 6.41 -18.91 4.15
N ALA A 9 6.62 -19.03 5.46
CA ALA A 9 5.86 -18.29 6.47
C ALA A 9 6.38 -16.85 6.68
N LEU A 10 7.60 -16.53 6.22
CA LEU A 10 8.22 -15.22 6.37
C LEU A 10 7.76 -14.19 5.32
N PHE A 11 7.12 -14.61 4.23
CA PHE A 11 6.66 -13.70 3.17
C PHE A 11 5.18 -13.29 3.30
N SER A 12 4.50 -13.68 4.38
CA SER A 12 3.09 -13.34 4.62
C SER A 12 2.85 -12.71 5.99
N ALA A 13 3.92 -12.31 6.69
CA ALA A 13 3.81 -11.38 7.80
C ALA A 13 3.71 -9.98 7.18
N THR A 14 2.51 -9.63 6.72
CA THR A 14 2.10 -8.25 6.47
C THR A 14 2.63 -7.36 7.59
N ALA A 15 3.09 -6.15 7.27
CA ALA A 15 3.40 -5.18 8.30
C ALA A 15 2.22 -5.04 9.30
N LEU A 16 0.97 -5.20 8.83
CA LEU A 16 -0.23 -5.27 9.67
C LEU A 16 -0.40 -6.53 10.54
N GLY A 17 0.20 -7.67 10.19
CA GLY A 17 0.28 -8.83 11.09
C GLY A 17 1.17 -8.56 12.31
N LEU A 18 2.06 -7.56 12.22
CA LEU A 18 2.86 -7.04 13.33
C LEU A 18 2.20 -5.85 14.06
N ILE A 19 1.17 -5.22 13.46
CA ILE A 19 0.37 -4.17 14.12
C ILE A 19 -0.67 -4.88 15.01
N GLY A 20 -0.25 -5.27 16.21
CA GLY A 20 -1.17 -5.81 17.21
C GLY A 20 -2.32 -4.83 17.51
N ALA A 21 -3.40 -5.32 18.12
CA ALA A 21 -4.55 -4.52 18.56
C ALA A 21 -4.19 -3.21 19.33
N PRO A 22 -3.10 -3.13 20.14
CA PRO A 22 -2.70 -1.89 20.80
C PRO A 22 -2.34 -0.77 19.82
N MET A 23 -1.60 -1.07 18.75
CA MET A 23 -1.19 -0.05 17.77
C MET A 23 -2.35 0.43 16.90
N LEU A 24 -3.34 -0.42 16.61
CA LEU A 24 -4.58 0.00 15.95
C LEU A 24 -5.38 0.99 16.82
N ARG A 25 -5.38 0.79 18.14
CA ARG A 25 -6.04 1.71 19.07
C ARG A 25 -5.30 3.04 19.17
N GLU A 26 -3.97 3.00 19.31
CA GLU A 26 -3.13 4.21 19.32
C GLU A 26 -3.32 5.02 18.03
N PHE A 27 -3.43 4.35 16.88
CA PHE A 27 -3.71 5.00 15.61
C PHE A 27 -5.08 5.69 15.58
N ALA A 28 -6.12 5.03 16.11
CA ALA A 28 -7.45 5.62 16.23
C ALA A 28 -7.47 6.82 17.19
N GLU A 29 -6.78 6.73 18.33
CA GLU A 29 -6.65 7.81 19.31
C GLU A 29 -5.88 9.01 18.73
N ALA A 30 -4.81 8.77 17.98
CA ALA A 30 -4.05 9.80 17.28
C ALA A 30 -4.93 10.55 16.26
N ALA A 31 -5.74 9.83 15.48
CA ALA A 31 -6.68 10.44 14.54
C ALA A 31 -7.78 11.26 15.23
N ALA A 32 -8.27 10.79 16.39
CA ALA A 32 -9.20 11.53 17.24
C ALA A 32 -8.61 12.85 17.77
N ALA A 33 -7.30 12.87 18.05
CA ALA A 33 -6.61 14.03 18.58
C ALA A 33 -6.21 15.07 17.52
N ALA A 34 -6.19 14.70 16.23
CA ALA A 34 -5.73 15.55 15.13
C ALA A 34 -6.75 15.65 13.98
N PRO A 35 -7.89 16.33 14.17
CA PRO A 35 -8.89 16.51 13.12
C PRO A 35 -8.37 17.26 11.89
N GLY A 36 -7.26 18.00 12.01
CA GLY A 36 -6.57 18.64 10.87
C GLY A 36 -5.99 17.65 9.87
N ASP A 37 -5.71 16.41 10.28
CA ASP A 37 -5.08 15.38 9.43
C ASP A 37 -6.11 14.55 8.64
N LEU A 38 -7.41 14.74 8.87
CA LEU A 38 -8.48 13.95 8.25
C LEU A 38 -8.46 14.03 6.71
N GLN A 39 -8.15 15.20 6.14
CA GLN A 39 -8.07 15.36 4.70
C GLN A 39 -6.90 14.55 4.09
N THR A 40 -5.76 14.52 4.78
CA THR A 40 -4.59 13.72 4.38
C THR A 40 -4.89 12.23 4.45
N LEU A 41 -5.58 11.79 5.51
CA LEU A 41 -6.04 10.41 5.64
C LEU A 41 -7.03 10.01 4.53
N ASP A 42 -7.97 10.89 4.16
CA ASP A 42 -8.89 10.63 3.05
C ASP A 42 -8.15 10.51 1.71
N ALA A 43 -7.17 11.37 1.44
CA ALA A 43 -6.34 11.25 0.22
C ALA A 43 -5.59 9.91 0.17
N ALA A 44 -5.08 9.43 1.31
CA ALA A 44 -4.47 8.11 1.41
C ALA A 44 -5.48 6.98 1.14
N ILE A 45 -6.72 7.08 1.65
CA ILE A 45 -7.79 6.11 1.36
C ILE A 45 -8.09 6.02 -0.15
N GLU A 46 -8.14 7.16 -0.85
CA GLU A 46 -8.38 7.19 -2.29
C GLU A 46 -7.26 6.47 -3.06
N LEU A 47 -6.01 6.66 -2.64
CA LEU A 47 -4.84 6.00 -3.20
C LEU A 47 -4.87 4.49 -2.95
N GLU A 48 -5.14 4.04 -1.73
CA GLU A 48 -5.22 2.60 -1.42
C GLU A 48 -6.30 1.89 -2.24
N ARG A 49 -7.44 2.54 -2.45
CA ARG A 49 -8.48 2.00 -3.34
C ARG A 49 -8.02 1.89 -4.79
N ALA A 50 -7.17 2.81 -5.24
CA ALA A 50 -6.64 2.75 -6.59
C ALA A 50 -5.65 1.58 -6.74
N GLY A 51 -4.82 1.32 -5.72
CA GLY A 51 -3.98 0.11 -5.63
C GLY A 51 -4.82 -1.18 -5.70
N ILE A 52 -5.87 -1.28 -4.88
CA ILE A 52 -6.79 -2.42 -4.89
C ILE A 52 -7.41 -2.62 -6.29
N ALA A 53 -7.90 -1.53 -6.90
CA ALA A 53 -8.51 -1.58 -8.22
C ALA A 53 -7.52 -2.02 -9.31
N ALA A 54 -6.27 -1.56 -9.23
CA ALA A 54 -5.21 -1.95 -10.15
C ALA A 54 -4.91 -3.46 -10.07
N TYR A 55 -4.74 -4.01 -8.85
CA TYR A 55 -4.52 -5.44 -8.68
C TYR A 55 -5.75 -6.30 -9.03
N ASP A 56 -6.96 -5.80 -8.76
CA ASP A 56 -8.19 -6.45 -9.21
C ASP A 56 -8.27 -6.52 -10.74
N ALA A 57 -7.88 -5.45 -11.45
CA ALA A 57 -7.83 -5.43 -12.90
C ALA A 57 -6.76 -6.38 -13.44
N ALA A 58 -5.55 -6.34 -12.88
CA ALA A 58 -4.43 -7.21 -13.24
C ALA A 58 -4.79 -8.70 -13.10
N ALA A 59 -5.38 -9.11 -11.97
CA ALA A 59 -5.77 -10.50 -11.74
C ALA A 59 -6.86 -10.99 -12.72
N LYS A 60 -7.77 -10.11 -13.15
CA LYS A 60 -8.85 -10.43 -14.11
C LYS A 60 -8.37 -10.65 -15.53
N THR A 61 -7.16 -10.18 -15.89
CA THR A 61 -6.61 -10.39 -17.25
C THR A 61 -6.33 -11.87 -17.56
N GLY A 62 -6.10 -12.69 -16.54
CA GLY A 62 -5.64 -14.07 -16.70
C GLY A 62 -4.18 -14.20 -17.19
N LEU A 63 -3.47 -13.08 -17.35
CA LEU A 63 -2.09 -13.05 -17.81
C LEU A 63 -1.08 -13.32 -16.68
N LEU A 64 -1.46 -13.06 -15.42
CA LEU A 64 -0.62 -13.39 -14.25
C LEU A 64 -0.85 -14.85 -13.83
N THR A 65 0.23 -15.62 -13.67
CA THR A 65 0.13 -17.02 -13.24
C THR A 65 1.12 -17.38 -12.13
N GLY A 66 0.91 -18.54 -11.51
CA GLY A 66 1.85 -19.13 -10.55
C GLY A 66 2.24 -18.20 -9.40
N ARG A 67 3.56 -18.01 -9.22
CA ARG A 67 4.10 -17.19 -8.14
C ARG A 67 3.78 -15.70 -8.30
N ILE A 68 3.73 -15.20 -9.53
CA ILE A 68 3.48 -13.78 -9.81
C ILE A 68 2.05 -13.41 -9.42
N LEU A 69 1.06 -14.23 -9.78
CA LEU A 69 -0.31 -14.06 -9.31
C LEU A 69 -0.41 -14.11 -7.78
N THR A 70 0.34 -15.00 -7.13
CA THR A 70 0.34 -15.12 -5.66
C THR A 70 0.85 -13.83 -5.00
N VAL A 71 1.92 -13.24 -5.54
CA VAL A 71 2.47 -11.95 -5.03
C VAL A 71 1.50 -10.80 -5.30
N ALA A 72 0.91 -10.71 -6.48
CA ALA A 72 -0.08 -9.68 -6.80
C ALA A 72 -1.30 -9.72 -5.85
N LEU A 73 -1.76 -10.92 -5.49
CA LEU A 73 -2.85 -11.09 -4.52
C LEU A 73 -2.43 -10.70 -3.09
N ALA A 74 -1.15 -10.89 -2.73
CA ALA A 74 -0.63 -10.42 -1.45
C ALA A 74 -0.58 -8.88 -1.39
N PHE A 75 -0.03 -8.21 -2.41
CA PHE A 75 -0.01 -6.74 -2.45
C PHE A 75 -1.41 -6.13 -2.43
N ARG A 76 -2.37 -6.76 -3.13
CA ARG A 76 -3.78 -6.39 -3.02
C ARG A 76 -4.31 -6.50 -1.58
N ALA A 77 -3.94 -7.54 -0.84
CA ALA A 77 -4.35 -7.71 0.54
C ALA A 77 -3.73 -6.63 1.44
N ASP A 78 -2.50 -6.23 1.16
CA ASP A 78 -1.79 -5.16 1.89
C ASP A 78 -2.52 -3.83 1.68
N HIS A 79 -2.89 -3.46 0.45
CA HIS A 79 -3.69 -2.25 0.20
C HIS A 79 -5.07 -2.28 0.88
N ILE A 80 -5.73 -3.44 0.96
CA ILE A 80 -6.99 -3.57 1.71
C ILE A 80 -6.75 -3.28 3.18
N ALA A 81 -5.69 -3.84 3.74
CA ALA A 81 -5.31 -3.67 5.13
C ALA A 81 -4.96 -2.20 5.45
N HIS A 82 -4.20 -1.53 4.57
CA HIS A 82 -3.91 -0.10 4.66
C HIS A 82 -5.19 0.74 4.62
N ARG A 83 -6.03 0.54 3.60
CA ARG A 83 -7.31 1.26 3.44
C ARG A 83 -8.19 1.12 4.68
N ASP A 84 -8.34 -0.09 5.20
CA ASP A 84 -9.26 -0.37 6.30
C ASP A 84 -8.75 0.25 7.62
N ALA A 85 -7.43 0.25 7.83
CA ALA A 85 -6.82 0.97 8.94
C ALA A 85 -7.09 2.49 8.82
N LEU A 86 -6.83 3.09 7.65
CA LEU A 86 -7.07 4.52 7.41
C LEU A 86 -8.54 4.91 7.58
N ILE A 87 -9.47 4.09 7.07
CA ILE A 87 -10.92 4.26 7.28
C ILE A 87 -11.26 4.24 8.78
N GLY A 88 -10.64 3.33 9.54
CA GLY A 88 -10.78 3.26 10.98
C GLY A 88 -10.34 4.55 11.68
N ALA A 89 -9.17 5.08 11.31
CA ALA A 89 -8.65 6.34 11.83
C ALA A 89 -9.57 7.54 11.51
N VAL A 90 -10.01 7.70 10.26
CA VAL A 90 -10.94 8.80 9.91
C VAL A 90 -12.21 8.75 10.73
N ARG A 91 -12.78 7.55 10.93
CA ARG A 91 -13.98 7.36 11.78
C ARG A 91 -13.71 7.70 13.25
N ALA A 92 -12.57 7.27 13.80
CA ALA A 92 -12.18 7.60 15.17
C ALA A 92 -11.96 9.10 15.36
N GLY A 93 -11.46 9.77 14.32
CA GLY A 93 -11.39 11.22 14.17
C GLY A 93 -12.72 11.97 14.08
N GLY A 94 -13.85 11.27 14.07
CA GLY A 94 -15.18 11.85 13.86
C GLY A 94 -15.46 12.24 12.40
N GLY A 95 -14.58 11.88 11.48
CA GLY A 95 -14.74 12.11 10.05
C GLY A 95 -15.62 11.06 9.36
N VAL A 96 -16.06 11.38 8.14
CA VAL A 96 -16.73 10.43 7.25
C VAL A 96 -15.76 10.05 6.14
N PRO A 97 -15.25 8.80 6.11
CA PRO A 97 -14.28 8.39 5.11
C PRO A 97 -14.82 8.59 3.70
N THR A 98 -13.98 9.15 2.83
CA THR A 98 -14.27 9.27 1.39
C THR A 98 -14.69 7.92 0.81
N ALA A 99 -15.57 7.93 -0.19
CA ALA A 99 -15.93 6.76 -1.01
C ALA A 99 -15.22 6.77 -2.37
N LYS A 100 -14.43 7.80 -2.66
CA LYS A 100 -13.75 8.00 -3.93
C LYS A 100 -12.55 7.07 -4.07
N THR A 101 -12.10 6.92 -5.30
CA THR A 101 -10.89 6.19 -5.68
C THR A 101 -10.03 7.13 -6.50
N ALA A 102 -8.73 7.21 -6.20
CA ALA A 102 -7.80 8.02 -6.98
C ALA A 102 -7.74 7.49 -8.41
N HIS A 103 -7.68 8.41 -9.38
CA HIS A 103 -7.57 8.01 -10.78
C HIS A 103 -6.11 7.67 -11.10
N LEU A 104 -5.86 6.40 -11.42
CA LEU A 104 -4.59 5.93 -11.97
C LEU A 104 -4.82 5.52 -13.43
N PRO A 105 -4.21 6.21 -14.41
CA PRO A 105 -4.31 5.83 -15.81
C PRO A 105 -3.83 4.39 -16.02
N VAL A 106 -4.68 3.55 -16.60
CA VAL A 106 -4.33 2.16 -16.92
C VAL A 106 -3.80 2.13 -18.35
N PRO A 107 -2.53 1.75 -18.59
CA PRO A 107 -2.00 1.56 -19.93
C PRO A 107 -2.58 0.28 -20.57
N PRO A 108 -2.38 0.04 -21.87
CA PRO A 108 -2.65 -1.28 -22.43
C PRO A 108 -1.89 -2.37 -21.66
N LEU A 109 -2.58 -3.44 -21.27
CA LEU A 109 -2.02 -4.58 -20.54
C LEU A 109 -2.08 -5.81 -21.44
N THR A 110 -1.05 -6.02 -22.25
CA THR A 110 -1.07 -7.04 -23.33
C THR A 110 -0.35 -8.34 -22.94
N ASP A 111 0.60 -8.25 -22.02
CA ASP A 111 1.33 -9.39 -21.48
C ASP A 111 1.63 -9.23 -19.98
N GLU A 112 2.30 -10.24 -19.39
CA GLU A 112 2.69 -10.21 -17.97
C GLU A 112 3.64 -9.05 -17.65
N ARG A 113 4.53 -8.68 -18.57
CA ARG A 113 5.52 -7.61 -18.37
C ARG A 113 4.84 -6.25 -18.28
N ASP A 114 3.83 -5.99 -19.13
CA ASP A 114 3.02 -4.77 -19.07
C ASP A 114 2.32 -4.63 -17.73
N ILE A 115 1.74 -5.73 -17.21
CA ILE A 115 1.08 -5.74 -15.90
C ILE A 115 2.07 -5.45 -14.78
N LEU A 116 3.23 -6.10 -14.79
CA LEU A 116 4.27 -5.88 -13.77
C LEU A 116 4.78 -4.43 -13.78
N ARG A 117 4.95 -3.83 -14.96
CA ARG A 117 5.33 -2.41 -15.08
C ARG A 117 4.23 -1.48 -14.58
N TYR A 118 2.97 -1.77 -14.93
CA TYR A 118 1.85 -0.99 -14.45
C TYR A 118 1.73 -1.07 -12.92
N ALA A 119 1.80 -2.27 -12.35
CA ALA A 119 1.84 -2.49 -10.91
C ALA A 119 2.98 -1.68 -10.26
N LYS A 120 4.19 -1.76 -10.80
CA LYS A 120 5.35 -0.99 -10.29
C LYS A 120 5.06 0.51 -10.27
N SER A 121 4.45 1.06 -11.33
CA SER A 121 4.08 2.47 -11.38
C SER A 121 3.04 2.88 -10.32
N VAL A 122 2.12 1.97 -9.97
CA VAL A 122 1.16 2.18 -8.88
C VAL A 122 1.88 2.24 -7.53
N GLU A 123 2.80 1.31 -7.27
CA GLU A 123 3.59 1.28 -6.04
C GLU A 123 4.53 2.48 -5.89
N GLU A 124 5.21 2.87 -6.98
CA GLU A 124 6.05 4.08 -7.00
C GLU A 124 5.22 5.34 -6.73
N LYS A 125 4.01 5.41 -7.29
CA LYS A 125 3.09 6.51 -7.01
C LYS A 125 2.62 6.49 -5.57
N ALA A 126 2.32 5.32 -5.01
CA ALA A 126 1.91 5.19 -3.61
C ALA A 126 3.04 5.60 -2.65
N ALA A 127 4.24 5.03 -2.84
CA ALA A 127 5.43 5.36 -2.06
C ALA A 127 5.77 6.85 -2.13
N SER A 128 5.84 7.44 -3.33
CA SER A 128 6.13 8.87 -3.47
C SER A 128 5.06 9.77 -2.84
N THR A 129 3.79 9.36 -2.91
CA THR A 129 2.70 10.10 -2.28
C THR A 129 2.81 10.05 -0.76
N TYR A 130 2.97 8.87 -0.16
CA TYR A 130 3.19 8.76 1.29
C TYR A 130 4.39 9.57 1.77
N LEU A 131 5.52 9.47 1.06
CA LEU A 131 6.71 10.26 1.38
C LEU A 131 6.42 11.78 1.36
N SER A 132 5.61 12.25 0.40
CA SER A 132 5.28 13.66 0.27
C SER A 132 4.33 14.19 1.35
N VAL A 133 3.45 13.35 1.89
CA VAL A 133 2.42 13.78 2.88
C VAL A 133 2.83 13.56 4.33
N ILE A 134 3.87 12.75 4.60
CA ILE A 134 4.39 12.53 5.96
C ILE A 134 4.66 13.85 6.71
N PRO A 135 5.26 14.90 6.10
CA PRO A 135 5.49 16.18 6.78
C PRO A 135 4.22 16.96 7.12
N ASP A 136 3.11 16.70 6.41
CA ASP A 136 1.85 17.44 6.56
C ASP A 136 1.03 16.98 7.77
N PHE A 137 1.31 15.78 8.31
CA PHE A 137 0.65 15.28 9.51
C PHE A 137 1.02 16.11 10.74
N GLN A 138 -0.01 16.62 11.42
CA GLN A 138 0.11 17.30 12.71
C GLN A 138 0.41 16.32 13.84
N ASP A 139 -0.20 15.13 13.81
CA ASP A 139 0.08 14.07 14.77
C ASP A 139 1.26 13.17 14.33
N ARG A 140 2.21 12.95 15.23
CA ARG A 140 3.43 12.20 14.93
C ARG A 140 3.22 10.68 14.87
N HIS A 141 2.21 10.13 15.54
CA HIS A 141 1.86 8.73 15.42
C HIS A 141 1.20 8.46 14.07
N LEU A 142 0.34 9.38 13.58
CA LEU A 142 -0.19 9.28 12.21
C LEU A 142 0.93 9.36 11.17
N ALA A 143 1.90 10.27 11.35
CA ALA A 143 3.08 10.35 10.49
C ALA A 143 3.91 9.05 10.51
N GLN A 144 4.07 8.41 11.66
CA GLN A 144 4.76 7.13 11.79
C GLN A 144 4.04 6.00 11.06
N VAL A 145 2.70 5.95 11.14
CA VAL A 145 1.92 4.95 10.41
C VAL A 145 2.02 5.16 8.90
N ALA A 146 1.93 6.40 8.43
CA ALA A 146 2.17 6.73 7.02
C ALA A 146 3.58 6.32 6.56
N ALA A 147 4.60 6.49 7.42
CA ALA A 147 5.96 6.03 7.14
C ALA A 147 6.09 4.49 7.13
N ALA A 148 5.32 3.77 7.95
CA ALA A 148 5.28 2.31 7.92
C ALA A 148 4.66 1.81 6.60
N ILE A 149 3.57 2.43 6.14
CA ILE A 149 2.96 2.12 4.84
C ILE A 149 3.95 2.41 3.70
N LEU A 150 4.63 3.56 3.71
CA LEU A 150 5.73 3.86 2.78
C LEU A 150 6.78 2.73 2.72
N GLY A 151 7.17 2.17 3.87
CA GLY A 151 8.09 1.03 3.93
C GLY A 151 7.56 -0.23 3.22
N VAL A 152 6.26 -0.48 3.31
CA VAL A 152 5.59 -1.57 2.58
C VAL A 152 5.58 -1.29 1.08
N GLU A 153 5.14 -0.10 0.66
CA GLU A 153 5.05 0.21 -0.78
C GLU A 153 6.42 0.21 -1.46
N THR A 154 7.47 0.67 -0.77
CA THR A 154 8.85 0.56 -1.29
C THR A 154 9.35 -0.89 -1.38
N THR A 155 8.86 -1.78 -0.51
CA THR A 155 9.11 -3.23 -0.62
C THR A 155 8.38 -3.82 -1.83
N HIS A 156 7.15 -3.39 -2.12
CA HIS A 156 6.44 -3.80 -3.34
C HIS A 156 7.20 -3.40 -4.60
N VAL A 157 7.68 -2.15 -4.68
CA VAL A 157 8.53 -1.67 -5.80
C VAL A 157 9.74 -2.57 -5.99
N ALA A 158 10.48 -2.88 -4.92
CA ALA A 158 11.69 -3.70 -4.99
C ALA A 158 11.40 -5.15 -5.46
N LEU A 159 10.28 -5.72 -5.02
CA LEU A 159 9.86 -7.07 -5.45
C LEU A 159 9.43 -7.09 -6.92
N LEU A 160 8.81 -6.01 -7.42
CA LEU A 160 8.43 -5.86 -8.83
C LEU A 160 9.65 -5.62 -9.72
N ASP A 161 10.62 -4.83 -9.28
CA ASP A 161 11.92 -4.67 -9.95
C ASP A 161 12.62 -6.02 -10.13
N ASN A 162 12.67 -6.81 -9.05
CA ASN A 162 13.23 -8.16 -9.10
C ASN A 162 12.46 -9.06 -10.08
N ALA A 163 11.12 -8.99 -10.11
CA ALA A 163 10.30 -9.78 -11.04
C ALA A 163 10.49 -9.36 -12.51
N LEU A 164 10.71 -8.06 -12.77
CA LEU A 164 10.97 -7.50 -14.10
C LEU A 164 12.40 -7.74 -14.60
N HIS A 165 13.29 -8.26 -13.74
CA HIS A 165 14.73 -8.27 -13.95
C HIS A 165 15.28 -6.87 -14.26
N GLU A 166 14.68 -5.86 -13.64
CA GLU A 166 15.14 -4.47 -13.72
C GLU A 166 16.12 -4.21 -12.60
N PHE A 167 17.10 -3.34 -12.87
CA PHE A 167 17.95 -2.84 -11.81
C PHE A 167 17.06 -2.02 -10.86
N PRO A 168 17.07 -2.27 -9.54
CA PRO A 168 16.16 -1.58 -8.66
C PRO A 168 16.33 -0.07 -8.80
N ALA A 169 15.22 0.62 -9.06
CA ALA A 169 15.23 2.06 -9.03
C ALA A 169 15.27 2.48 -7.55
N TYR A 170 16.46 2.54 -6.96
CA TYR A 170 16.61 3.13 -5.64
C TYR A 170 16.21 4.60 -5.75
N PRO A 171 15.35 5.12 -4.85
CA PRO A 171 15.13 6.55 -4.79
C PRO A 171 16.50 7.21 -4.69
N GLY A 172 16.80 8.12 -5.63
CA GLY A 172 18.03 8.91 -5.55
C GLY A 172 18.11 9.52 -4.16
N GLY A 173 19.30 9.45 -3.53
CA GLY A 173 19.50 10.01 -2.20
C GLY A 173 18.96 11.43 -2.17
N PHE A 174 17.93 11.63 -1.35
CA PHE A 174 17.19 12.88 -1.11
C PHE A 174 16.14 13.27 -2.17
N VAL A 175 14.89 13.39 -1.67
CA VAL A 175 13.90 14.31 -2.22
C VAL A 175 14.28 15.71 -1.71
N LYS A 176 14.30 16.71 -2.60
CA LYS A 176 14.61 18.10 -2.25
C LYS A 176 13.57 18.70 -1.31
#